data_AF-A0A7X8IRF8-F1
#
_entry.id   AF-A0A7X8IRF8-F1
#
_cell.length_a   1.000
_cell.length_b   1.000
_cell.length_c   1.000
_cell.angle_alpha   90.00
_cell.angle_beta   90.00
_cell.angle_gamma   90.00
#
_symmetry.space_group_name_H-M   'P 1'
#
loop_
_entity.id
_entity.type
_entity.pdbx_description
1 polymer ?
#
loop_
_entity_poly.entity_id
_entity_poly.type
_entity_poly.pdbx_seq_one_letter_code
_entity_poly.pdbx_strand_id
1 'polypeptide(L)'
;MSDFPLLPEWSTKPDVGSVDDLFFDPLDAGSPAPWLVYKKRDTFGFHYKGNRDQLQSVLVHFAQNSGRMGSSGGFKVYTPETVSDETAHVKTVRYRDDTLSVELLSANYFEFDIDFIEANIGPKPDIAKKIAYLYTFNFKEETYRVANWGYSLLDVDGNTYLAGDVTHSSVEFSEGILGEELTLNASGYAREWLLRRVHGVDKIEITVARLEVDASLDPTPQYLFKGVVVNAETGLQGEATFTLSSNLNALQRGVGRKKLQRQCNHILYSAECGAVKEEITGTIERIDGRKIDVTSDLHNDEPDKFFNGATLTQDGKNYIVLKDVKKDVGGVVYRTLTIERIPSLNELETVSLTLWCDKTIQCCAAKFKNSEEKSNAVNFGGCPWLPNNNPLDLARNDQRGKK
;
A
#
# COMPACT_ATOMS: atom_id res chain seq x y z
N MET A 1 5.64 6.27 30.38
CA MET A 1 6.32 7.37 31.07
C MET A 1 7.80 7.01 31.14
N SER A 2 8.60 7.61 30.27
CA SER A 2 10.02 7.92 30.49
C SER A 2 10.55 8.46 29.17
N ASP A 3 10.90 9.74 29.20
CA ASP A 3 11.17 10.63 28.09
C ASP A 3 12.40 10.24 27.26
N PHE A 4 12.26 10.38 25.93
CA PHE A 4 13.39 10.44 25.01
C PHE A 4 13.89 11.90 24.98
N PRO A 5 15.19 12.17 25.20
CA PRO A 5 15.72 13.53 25.10
C PRO A 5 15.87 13.91 23.62
N LEU A 6 15.12 14.92 23.18
CA LEU A 6 15.14 15.48 21.81
C LEU A 6 15.91 16.81 21.72
N LEU A 7 17.02 16.95 22.45
CA LEU A 7 17.97 18.03 22.25
C LEU A 7 19.39 17.51 22.53
N PRO A 8 20.40 17.77 21.67
CA PRO A 8 21.77 17.48 22.02
C PRO A 8 22.23 18.43 23.14
N GLU A 9 22.72 17.86 24.25
CA GLU A 9 23.51 18.56 25.28
C GLU A 9 24.89 18.89 24.71
N TRP A 10 25.34 20.14 24.88
CA TRP A 10 26.71 20.57 24.59
C TRP A 10 27.35 21.00 25.92
N SER A 11 28.43 20.31 26.36
CA SER A 11 29.11 20.53 27.64
C SER A 11 30.61 20.81 27.49
N THR A 12 31.01 22.03 27.85
CA THR A 12 32.23 22.58 28.50
C THR A 12 33.51 21.73 28.79
N LYS A 13 34.10 20.99 27.83
CA LYS A 13 35.53 20.60 27.91
C LYS A 13 36.26 20.76 26.57
N PRO A 14 37.41 21.45 26.49
CA PRO A 14 37.83 22.10 25.24
C PRO A 14 38.75 21.28 24.33
N ASP A 15 39.03 20.00 24.62
CA ASP A 15 40.15 19.31 23.95
C ASP A 15 39.78 18.38 22.80
N VAL A 16 38.49 18.16 22.49
CA VAL A 16 38.11 17.49 21.25
C VAL A 16 36.74 17.98 20.82
N GLY A 17 36.68 18.81 19.77
CA GLY A 17 35.47 19.15 19.02
C GLY A 17 34.19 19.37 19.83
N SER A 18 33.95 20.58 20.31
CA SER A 18 32.63 20.97 20.80
C SER A 18 32.43 22.47 20.63
N VAL A 19 31.27 22.81 20.07
CA VAL A 19 30.67 24.14 20.15
C VAL A 19 30.51 24.44 21.64
N ASP A 20 31.07 25.55 22.07
CA ASP A 20 30.48 26.48 23.04
C ASP A 20 31.60 27.37 23.55
N ASP A 21 31.50 28.64 23.19
CA ASP A 21 31.41 29.68 24.20
C ASP A 21 30.96 30.90 23.42
N LEU A 22 29.85 31.49 23.85
CA LEU A 22 29.69 32.93 24.02
C LEU A 22 28.21 33.24 24.22
N PHE A 23 27.87 33.61 25.45
CA PHE A 23 26.69 34.41 25.76
C PHE A 23 26.77 35.73 25.00
N PHE A 24 25.74 36.09 24.24
CA PHE A 24 25.60 37.42 23.64
C PHE A 24 24.14 37.90 23.69
N ASP A 25 24.00 39.18 24.04
CA ASP A 25 22.72 39.87 24.22
C ASP A 25 21.87 39.93 22.94
N PRO A 26 20.53 39.96 23.08
CA PRO A 26 19.61 40.11 21.95
C PRO A 26 19.65 41.54 21.41
N LEU A 27 19.90 41.68 20.11
CA LEU A 27 19.61 42.92 19.37
C LEU A 27 18.49 42.66 18.36
N ASP A 28 17.56 43.62 18.32
CA ASP A 28 16.25 43.54 17.68
C ASP A 28 16.27 43.18 16.18
N ALA A 29 15.19 42.49 15.80
CA ALA A 29 15.00 41.67 14.60
C ALA A 29 14.90 42.40 13.25
N GLY A 30 15.34 41.70 12.19
CA GLY A 30 14.99 41.98 10.79
C GLY A 30 15.26 40.76 9.88
N SER A 31 14.25 40.30 9.12
CA SER A 31 14.36 39.17 8.17
C SER A 31 15.36 39.47 7.03
N PRO A 32 16.24 38.53 6.64
CA PRO A 32 17.19 38.76 5.55
C PRO A 32 16.43 38.91 4.22
N ALA A 33 16.78 39.91 3.42
CA ALA A 33 16.33 39.97 2.03
C ALA A 33 17.17 39.00 1.19
N PRO A 34 16.56 38.20 0.30
CA PRO A 34 17.30 37.32 -0.61
C PRO A 34 18.05 38.20 -1.63
N TRP A 35 19.23 37.74 -2.03
CA TRP A 35 20.05 38.46 -3.01
C TRP A 35 19.89 37.92 -4.43
N LEU A 36 19.35 36.70 -4.58
CA LEU A 36 18.96 36.12 -5.87
C LEU A 36 17.66 35.32 -5.73
N VAL A 37 16.74 35.52 -6.68
CA VAL A 37 15.44 34.83 -6.72
C VAL A 37 15.22 34.30 -8.13
N TYR A 38 14.82 33.04 -8.24
CA TYR A 38 14.52 32.43 -9.53
C TYR A 38 13.35 31.45 -9.45
N LYS A 39 12.60 31.36 -10.55
CA LYS A 39 11.43 30.49 -10.69
C LYS A 39 11.77 29.32 -11.61
N LYS A 40 11.49 28.10 -11.16
CA LYS A 40 11.64 26.88 -11.96
C LYS A 40 10.34 26.09 -11.92
N ARG A 41 9.56 26.11 -13.02
CA ARG A 41 8.20 25.55 -13.13
C ARG A 41 7.29 26.08 -12.00
N ASP A 42 7.06 25.26 -10.96
CA ASP A 42 6.15 25.49 -9.84
C ASP A 42 6.89 25.69 -8.50
N THR A 43 8.22 25.83 -8.56
CA THR A 43 9.07 26.07 -7.39
C THR A 43 9.78 27.41 -7.48
N PHE A 44 9.91 28.08 -6.34
CA PHE A 44 10.71 29.29 -6.19
C PHE A 44 11.96 28.97 -5.37
N GLY A 45 13.13 29.29 -5.91
CA GLY A 45 14.41 29.19 -5.22
C GLY A 45 14.90 30.56 -4.79
N PHE A 46 15.36 30.66 -3.55
CA PHE A 46 15.89 31.87 -2.94
C PHE A 46 17.28 31.63 -2.39
N HIS A 47 18.22 32.47 -2.80
CA HIS A 47 19.55 32.51 -2.23
C HIS A 47 19.61 33.64 -1.20
N TYR A 48 19.99 33.29 0.03
CA TYR A 48 20.13 34.24 1.13
C TYR A 48 21.59 34.38 1.53
N LYS A 49 21.91 35.59 1.97
CA LYS A 49 23.16 35.90 2.66
C LYS A 49 22.76 36.56 3.97
N GLY A 50 23.05 35.91 5.09
CA GLY A 50 22.48 36.30 6.38
C GLY A 50 23.47 36.11 7.52
N ASN A 51 23.21 36.85 8.60
CA ASN A 51 23.92 36.64 9.85
C ASN A 51 23.36 35.42 10.61
N ARG A 52 23.97 35.09 11.75
CA ARG A 52 23.62 33.90 12.53
C ARG A 52 22.18 33.90 13.02
N ASP A 53 21.64 35.03 13.49
CA ASP A 53 20.27 35.12 14.02
C ASP A 53 19.22 34.91 12.93
N GLN A 54 19.53 35.38 11.72
CA GLN A 54 18.69 35.19 10.55
C GLN A 54 18.69 33.72 10.11
N LEU A 55 19.85 33.06 10.10
CA LEU A 55 19.93 31.62 9.86
C LEU A 55 19.19 30.82 10.95
N GLN A 56 19.34 31.20 12.23
CA GLN A 56 18.67 30.55 13.34
C GLN A 56 17.15 30.67 13.23
N SER A 57 16.63 31.83 12.83
CA SER A 57 15.19 32.03 12.60
C SER A 57 14.65 31.10 11.51
N VAL A 58 15.42 30.92 10.43
CA VAL A 58 15.08 29.98 9.34
C VAL A 58 15.13 28.54 9.83
N LEU A 59 16.17 28.15 10.58
CA LEU A 59 16.33 26.79 11.12
C LEU A 59 15.27 26.44 12.15
N VAL A 60 14.90 27.36 13.04
CA VAL A 60 13.81 27.18 14.00
C VAL A 60 12.49 26.98 13.27
N HIS A 61 12.22 27.80 12.26
CA HIS A 61 11.03 27.65 11.43
C HIS A 61 11.04 26.30 10.66
N PHE A 62 12.19 25.89 10.13
CA PHE A 62 12.36 24.62 9.44
C PHE A 62 12.14 23.42 10.39
N ALA A 63 12.72 23.46 11.59
CA ALA A 63 12.63 22.40 12.60
C ALA A 63 11.22 22.29 13.22
N GLN A 64 10.57 23.42 13.52
CA GLN A 64 9.21 23.44 14.09
C GLN A 64 8.15 22.91 13.12
N ASN A 65 8.40 23.03 11.81
CA ASN A 65 7.45 22.62 10.78
C ASN A 65 7.90 21.37 10.00
N SER A 66 8.86 20.61 10.56
CA SER A 66 9.37 19.35 10.02
C SER A 66 9.81 19.42 8.55
N GLY A 67 10.26 20.59 8.08
CA GLY A 67 10.62 20.81 6.67
C GLY A 67 9.49 20.62 5.67
N ARG A 68 8.22 20.46 6.08
CA ARG A 68 7.14 20.05 5.16
C ARG A 68 5.81 20.78 5.32
N MET A 69 5.58 21.50 6.43
CA MET A 69 4.34 22.25 6.65
C MET A 69 4.57 23.77 6.67
N GLY A 70 3.64 24.52 6.08
CA GLY A 70 3.69 25.97 6.11
C GLY A 70 3.29 26.50 7.48
N SER A 71 4.06 27.45 8.01
CA SER A 71 3.65 28.18 9.21
C SER A 71 2.68 29.32 8.86
N SER A 72 1.85 29.70 9.83
CA SER A 72 1.05 30.92 9.79
C SER A 72 1.87 32.19 10.07
N GLY A 73 3.14 32.04 10.43
CA GLY A 73 4.10 33.14 10.57
C GLY A 73 4.70 33.45 9.21
N GLY A 74 4.03 34.32 8.45
CA GLY A 74 4.43 34.64 7.08
C GLY A 74 5.92 35.01 6.95
N PHE A 75 6.60 34.39 5.99
CA PHE A 75 7.96 34.76 5.60
C PHE A 75 7.88 35.92 4.60
N LYS A 76 8.74 36.94 4.72
CA LYS A 76 8.84 37.99 3.68
C LYS A 76 9.56 37.40 2.48
N VAL A 77 8.80 37.00 1.47
CA VAL A 77 9.32 36.46 0.22
C VAL A 77 9.31 37.58 -0.82
N TYR A 78 10.47 37.89 -1.40
CA TYR A 78 10.63 38.96 -2.38
C TYR A 78 10.49 38.37 -3.78
N THR A 79 9.43 38.71 -4.49
CA THR A 79 9.21 38.17 -5.85
C THR A 79 9.90 39.06 -6.88
N PRO A 80 10.56 38.49 -7.91
CA PRO A 80 11.35 39.26 -8.87
C PRO A 80 10.50 40.05 -9.88
N GLU A 81 9.18 40.00 -9.80
CA GLU A 81 8.29 40.80 -10.62
C GLU A 81 7.63 41.88 -9.74
N THR A 82 7.89 43.14 -10.08
CA THR A 82 7.38 44.39 -9.49
C THR A 82 7.96 44.83 -8.14
N VAL A 83 9.11 45.49 -8.23
CA VAL A 83 9.44 46.66 -7.40
C VAL A 83 8.35 47.72 -7.61
N SER A 84 7.29 47.73 -6.78
CA SER A 84 6.51 48.97 -6.54
C SER A 84 5.47 48.93 -5.42
N ASP A 85 5.11 47.79 -4.81
CA ASP A 85 4.17 47.81 -3.67
C ASP A 85 4.78 47.17 -2.43
N GLU A 86 4.69 47.90 -1.31
CA GLU A 86 5.16 47.49 0.00
C GLU A 86 4.59 46.11 0.38
N THR A 87 5.48 45.16 0.68
CA THR A 87 5.19 43.93 1.43
C THR A 87 4.10 43.00 0.88
N ALA A 88 4.38 42.31 -0.23
CA ALA A 88 3.67 41.07 -0.56
C ALA A 88 4.11 39.96 0.42
N HIS A 89 3.35 39.76 1.49
CA HIS A 89 3.55 38.65 2.41
C HIS A 89 3.03 37.35 1.80
N VAL A 90 3.91 36.36 1.59
CA VAL A 90 3.48 35.01 1.25
C VAL A 90 3.03 34.34 2.55
N LYS A 91 1.73 34.09 2.67
CA LYS A 91 1.10 33.63 3.91
C LYS A 91 1.35 32.15 4.24
N THR A 92 1.66 31.34 3.24
CA THR A 92 1.91 29.91 3.40
C THR A 92 2.91 29.47 2.33
N VAL A 93 4.03 28.91 2.75
CA VAL A 93 5.03 28.30 1.88
C VAL A 93 5.34 26.90 2.40
N ARG A 94 5.56 25.94 1.50
CA ARG A 94 6.06 24.61 1.85
C ARG A 94 7.50 24.48 1.37
N TYR A 95 8.41 24.03 2.22
CA TYR A 95 9.77 23.71 1.77
C TYR A 95 9.72 22.51 0.83
N ARG A 96 10.53 22.57 -0.22
CA ARG A 96 10.64 21.49 -1.19
C ARG A 96 11.38 20.28 -0.61
N ASP A 97 12.47 20.56 0.08
CA ASP A 97 13.42 19.56 0.54
C ASP A 97 13.51 19.56 2.07
N ASP A 98 13.74 18.37 2.64
CA ASP A 98 13.91 18.15 4.08
C ASP A 98 15.33 18.49 4.57
N THR A 99 16.17 19.05 3.68
CA THR A 99 17.56 19.43 3.95
C THR A 99 17.82 20.86 3.52
N LEU A 100 18.41 21.67 4.40
CA LEU A 100 18.85 23.03 4.12
C LEU A 100 20.35 23.04 3.83
N SER A 101 20.78 23.53 2.67
CA SER A 101 22.20 23.78 2.38
C SER A 101 22.64 25.09 3.01
N VAL A 102 23.70 25.03 3.84
CA VAL A 102 24.27 26.21 4.51
C VAL A 102 25.78 26.18 4.32
N GLU A 103 26.34 27.24 3.76
CA GLU A 103 27.76 27.47 3.61
C GLU A 103 28.21 28.61 4.54
N LEU A 104 29.26 28.38 5.33
CA LEU A 104 29.86 29.38 6.20
C LEU A 104 30.86 30.22 5.39
N LEU A 105 30.55 31.49 5.18
CA LEU A 105 31.43 32.41 4.45
C LEU A 105 32.44 33.11 5.36
N SER A 106 32.04 33.40 6.60
CA SER A 106 32.89 34.00 7.64
C SER A 106 32.27 33.78 9.02
N ALA A 107 32.96 34.15 10.10
CA ALA A 107 32.56 33.88 11.48
C ALA A 107 31.07 34.17 11.81
N ASN A 108 30.47 35.18 11.18
CA ASN A 108 29.08 35.59 11.43
C ASN A 108 28.23 35.70 10.15
N TYR A 109 28.68 35.10 9.04
CA TYR A 109 28.00 35.26 7.76
C TYR A 109 27.86 33.94 7.03
N PHE A 110 26.63 33.64 6.64
CA PHE A 110 26.23 32.38 6.05
C PHE A 110 25.56 32.64 4.71
N GLU A 111 25.78 31.72 3.80
CA GLU A 111 25.03 31.60 2.56
C GLU A 111 24.16 30.35 2.65
N PHE A 112 22.90 30.48 2.29
CA PHE A 112 21.97 29.35 2.36
C PHE A 112 20.89 29.46 1.29
N ASP A 113 20.51 28.29 0.77
CA ASP A 113 19.55 28.18 -0.33
C ASP A 113 18.26 27.55 0.17
N ILE A 114 17.15 28.13 -0.23
CA ILE A 114 15.82 27.66 0.16
C ILE A 114 14.94 27.54 -1.08
N ASP A 115 14.47 26.32 -1.31
CA ASP A 115 13.48 26.02 -2.33
C ASP A 115 12.09 25.83 -1.69
N PHE A 116 11.09 26.51 -2.25
CA PHE A 116 9.70 26.41 -1.84
C PHE A 116 8.82 25.82 -2.97
N ILE A 117 7.81 25.06 -2.59
CA ILE A 117 6.70 24.60 -3.44
C ILE A 117 5.48 25.48 -3.13
N GLU A 118 5.02 26.19 -4.17
CA GLU A 118 3.94 27.19 -4.22
C GLU A 118 4.06 28.43 -3.29
N ALA A 119 4.05 29.60 -3.93
CA ALA A 119 3.94 30.91 -3.30
C ALA A 119 2.71 31.62 -3.88
N ASN A 120 1.69 31.86 -3.04
CA ASN A 120 0.60 32.75 -3.40
C ASN A 120 1.06 34.21 -3.23
N ILE A 121 1.09 34.97 -4.34
CA ILE A 121 1.56 36.36 -4.38
C ILE A 121 0.35 37.31 -4.49
N GLY A 122 0.22 38.22 -3.52
CA GLY A 122 -0.49 39.49 -3.66
C GLY A 122 -2.02 39.46 -3.68
N PRO A 123 -2.68 40.61 -3.41
CA PRO A 123 -4.04 40.65 -2.91
C PRO A 123 -5.06 40.50 -4.05
N LYS A 124 -5.95 39.50 -3.95
CA LYS A 124 -7.18 39.41 -4.75
C LYS A 124 -8.13 38.37 -4.17
N PRO A 125 -9.42 38.49 -4.55
CA PRO A 125 -10.48 39.11 -3.75
C PRO A 125 -10.88 38.24 -2.55
N ASP A 126 -11.67 38.80 -1.64
CA ASP A 126 -12.34 38.06 -0.57
C ASP A 126 -13.43 37.11 -1.13
N ILE A 127 -13.06 36.09 -1.94
CA ILE A 127 -14.02 35.14 -2.58
C ILE A 127 -13.38 33.78 -2.99
N ALA A 128 -12.29 33.31 -2.36
CA ALA A 128 -11.80 31.94 -2.62
C ALA A 128 -12.38 30.99 -1.58
N LYS A 129 -13.47 30.29 -1.94
CA LYS A 129 -14.01 29.16 -1.18
C LYS A 129 -12.86 28.25 -0.76
N LYS A 130 -12.53 28.20 0.54
CA LYS A 130 -11.53 27.24 1.04
C LYS A 130 -12.10 25.84 0.90
N ILE A 131 -11.53 25.02 0.04
CA ILE A 131 -12.01 23.66 -0.21
C ILE A 131 -11.06 22.67 0.45
N ALA A 132 -11.60 21.83 1.33
CA ALA A 132 -10.96 20.63 1.81
C ALA A 132 -11.53 19.41 1.08
N TYR A 133 -10.71 18.40 0.85
CA TYR A 133 -11.13 17.09 0.37
C TYR A 133 -11.23 16.13 1.56
N LEU A 134 -12.37 15.44 1.62
CA LEU A 134 -12.72 14.46 2.62
C LEU A 134 -12.63 13.07 2.00
N TYR A 135 -11.99 12.15 2.71
CA TYR A 135 -11.83 10.76 2.31
C TYR A 135 -12.47 9.89 3.37
N THR A 136 -13.42 9.05 2.95
CA THR A 136 -14.05 8.05 3.80
C THR A 136 -13.68 6.67 3.26
N PHE A 137 -12.98 5.89 4.08
CA PHE A 137 -12.61 4.52 3.79
C PHE A 137 -13.47 3.58 4.62
N ASN A 138 -14.14 2.63 3.96
CA ASN A 138 -14.91 1.59 4.62
C ASN A 138 -14.28 0.24 4.35
N PHE A 139 -14.08 -0.54 5.41
CA PHE A 139 -13.61 -1.92 5.32
C PHE A 139 -14.42 -2.76 6.32
N LYS A 140 -15.33 -3.60 5.81
CA LYS A 140 -16.31 -4.34 6.62
C LYS A 140 -17.15 -3.38 7.48
N GLU A 141 -17.07 -3.50 8.80
CA GLU A 141 -17.77 -2.65 9.77
C GLU A 141 -16.91 -1.46 10.25
N GLU A 142 -15.66 -1.36 9.79
CA GLU A 142 -14.76 -0.28 10.17
C GLU A 142 -14.83 0.88 9.17
N THR A 143 -14.95 2.10 9.68
CA THR A 143 -14.89 3.34 8.89
C THR A 143 -13.73 4.21 9.37
N TYR A 144 -12.89 4.63 8.44
CA TYR A 144 -11.78 5.55 8.67
C TYR A 144 -11.97 6.83 7.84
N ARG A 145 -11.88 7.99 8.49
CA ARG A 145 -12.17 9.30 7.89
C ARG A 145 -10.98 10.23 8.05
N VAL A 146 -10.53 10.78 6.93
CA VAL A 146 -9.37 11.70 6.88
C VAL A 146 -9.64 12.83 5.89
N ALA A 147 -9.12 14.01 6.17
CA ALA A 147 -9.19 15.18 5.32
C ALA A 147 -7.77 15.65 4.96
N ASN A 148 -7.59 16.16 3.74
CA ASN A 148 -6.34 16.80 3.31
C ASN A 148 -6.22 18.24 3.83
N TRP A 149 -6.48 18.41 5.12
CA TRP A 149 -6.55 19.70 5.77
C TRP A 149 -5.66 19.75 7.01
N GLY A 150 -5.24 20.95 7.41
CA GLY A 150 -4.30 21.14 8.51
C GLY A 150 -4.87 20.85 9.90
N TYR A 151 -6.18 20.65 10.03
CA TYR A 151 -6.86 20.28 11.27
C TYR A 151 -8.08 19.41 10.98
N SER A 152 -8.55 18.69 12.00
CA SER A 152 -9.71 17.82 11.88
C SER A 152 -10.98 18.62 11.57
N LEU A 153 -11.78 18.14 10.63
CA LEU A 153 -13.02 18.78 10.17
C LEU A 153 -14.23 17.98 10.66
N LEU A 154 -15.37 18.67 10.82
CA LEU A 154 -16.65 18.07 11.13
C LEU A 154 -17.62 18.38 9.98
N ASP A 155 -18.37 17.39 9.53
CA ASP A 155 -19.45 17.61 8.56
C ASP A 155 -20.79 17.90 9.26
N VAL A 156 -21.81 18.23 8.47
CA VAL A 156 -23.19 18.47 8.94
C VAL A 156 -23.82 17.26 9.65
N ASP A 157 -23.38 16.05 9.34
CA ASP A 157 -23.88 14.80 9.93
C ASP A 157 -23.16 14.43 11.25
N GLY A 158 -22.20 15.26 11.69
CA GLY A 158 -21.42 15.03 12.90
C GLY A 158 -20.26 14.05 12.74
N ASN A 159 -19.91 13.66 11.51
CA ASN A 159 -18.73 12.84 11.24
C ASN A 159 -17.45 13.66 11.36
N THR A 160 -16.51 13.17 12.17
CA THR A 160 -15.18 13.77 12.29
C THR A 160 -14.23 13.19 11.25
N TYR A 161 -13.57 14.08 10.51
CA TYR A 161 -12.50 13.77 9.56
C TYR A 161 -11.17 14.23 10.15
N LEU A 162 -10.25 13.30 10.38
CA LEU A 162 -8.94 13.63 10.96
C LEU A 162 -8.05 14.34 9.94
N ALA A 163 -7.21 15.26 10.39
CA ALA A 163 -6.14 15.80 9.54
C ALA A 163 -5.20 14.67 9.11
N GLY A 164 -4.91 14.59 7.81
CA GLY A 164 -3.93 13.62 7.32
C GLY A 164 -3.39 13.94 5.93
N ASP A 165 -2.21 13.41 5.69
CA ASP A 165 -1.46 13.59 4.45
C ASP A 165 -1.99 12.63 3.38
N VAL A 166 -3.14 12.97 2.83
CA VAL A 166 -3.79 12.25 1.75
C VAL A 166 -4.05 13.21 0.60
N THR A 167 -3.66 12.82 -0.61
CA THR A 167 -3.93 13.58 -1.83
C THR A 167 -4.40 12.63 -2.92
N HIS A 168 -5.04 13.18 -3.96
CA HIS A 168 -5.48 12.40 -5.11
C HIS A 168 -5.10 13.13 -6.41
N SER A 169 -5.00 12.39 -7.51
CA SER A 169 -4.83 12.95 -8.86
C SER A 169 -6.12 13.63 -9.33
N SER A 170 -6.11 14.24 -10.51
CA SER A 170 -7.34 14.79 -11.10
C SER A 170 -8.40 13.71 -11.26
N VAL A 171 -9.64 14.06 -10.91
CA VAL A 171 -10.82 13.24 -11.22
C VAL A 171 -11.22 13.56 -12.67
N GLU A 172 -11.01 12.61 -13.58
CA GLU A 172 -11.39 12.75 -14.98
C GLU A 172 -12.80 12.19 -15.19
N PHE A 173 -13.74 13.05 -15.62
CA PHE A 173 -15.07 12.63 -16.03
C PHE A 173 -15.07 12.37 -17.54
N SER A 174 -14.95 11.11 -17.94
CA SER A 174 -15.01 10.72 -19.35
C SER A 174 -16.46 10.35 -19.73
N GLU A 175 -16.93 10.75 -20.91
CA GLU A 175 -18.25 10.33 -21.43
C GLU A 175 -18.32 8.82 -21.74
N GLY A 176 -17.16 8.16 -21.83
CA GLY A 176 -17.09 6.71 -21.97
C GLY A 176 -17.42 6.01 -20.65
N ILE A 177 -18.17 4.91 -20.71
CA ILE A 177 -18.45 3.98 -19.59
C ILE A 177 -17.17 3.39 -18.95
N LEU A 178 -15.98 3.77 -19.45
CA LEU A 178 -14.71 3.25 -18.99
C LEU A 178 -14.43 3.77 -17.58
N GLY A 179 -14.13 2.83 -16.68
CA GLY A 179 -13.99 3.07 -15.26
C GLY A 179 -13.01 4.19 -14.98
N GLU A 180 -13.50 5.23 -14.31
CA GLU A 180 -12.68 6.30 -13.77
C GLU A 180 -11.66 5.67 -12.81
N GLU A 181 -10.37 5.83 -13.13
CA GLU A 181 -9.27 5.48 -12.26
C GLU A 181 -8.78 6.74 -11.56
N LEU A 182 -8.54 6.63 -10.26
CA LEU A 182 -8.05 7.72 -9.45
C LEU A 182 -6.83 7.26 -8.67
N THR A 183 -5.74 8.00 -8.76
CA THR A 183 -4.54 7.72 -7.98
C THR A 183 -4.60 8.48 -6.67
N LEU A 184 -4.46 7.78 -5.55
CA LEU A 184 -4.45 8.34 -4.21
C LEU A 184 -3.08 8.15 -3.59
N ASN A 185 -2.46 9.24 -3.13
CA ASN A 185 -1.20 9.20 -2.39
C ASN A 185 -1.50 9.42 -0.92
N ALA A 186 -1.05 8.51 -0.07
CA ALA A 186 -1.19 8.64 1.37
C ALA A 186 0.14 8.39 2.08
N SER A 187 0.37 9.14 3.16
CA SER A 187 1.49 8.91 4.08
C SER A 187 0.99 8.80 5.53
N GLY A 188 1.93 8.62 6.47
CA GLY A 188 1.64 8.57 7.90
C GLY A 188 0.60 7.51 8.30
N TYR A 189 -0.35 7.89 9.16
CA TYR A 189 -1.34 6.96 9.70
C TYR A 189 -2.35 6.47 8.66
N ALA A 190 -2.73 7.32 7.69
CA ALA A 190 -3.65 6.93 6.63
C ALA A 190 -3.05 5.82 5.75
N ARG A 191 -1.75 5.90 5.44
CA ARG A 191 -0.99 4.85 4.75
C ARG A 191 -1.02 3.52 5.53
N GLU A 192 -0.67 3.56 6.81
CA GLU A 192 -0.64 2.37 7.68
C GLU A 192 -2.01 1.69 7.76
N TRP A 193 -3.07 2.49 7.88
CA TRP A 193 -4.43 1.97 7.97
C TRP A 193 -4.82 1.23 6.68
N LEU A 194 -4.49 1.79 5.51
CA LEU A 194 -4.80 1.23 4.20
C LEU A 194 -3.97 -0.03 3.89
N LEU A 195 -2.65 0.02 4.05
CA LEU A 195 -1.76 -1.10 3.71
C LEU A 195 -2.07 -2.37 4.51
N ARG A 196 -2.45 -2.23 5.79
CA ARG A 196 -2.85 -3.38 6.63
C ARG A 196 -4.09 -4.10 6.12
N ARG A 197 -4.93 -3.42 5.33
CA ARG A 197 -6.25 -3.92 4.88
C ARG A 197 -6.30 -4.23 3.39
N VAL A 198 -5.35 -3.74 2.60
CA VAL A 198 -5.35 -3.91 1.14
C VAL A 198 -5.09 -5.35 0.69
N HIS A 199 -4.48 -6.18 1.54
CA HIS A 199 -4.07 -7.55 1.23
C HIS A 199 -5.16 -8.62 1.50
N GLY A 200 -6.44 -8.26 1.42
CA GLY A 200 -7.57 -9.15 1.69
C GLY A 200 -8.38 -9.54 0.44
N VAL A 201 -9.30 -10.50 0.62
CA VAL A 201 -10.37 -10.79 -0.36
C VAL A 201 -11.40 -9.64 -0.37
N ASP A 202 -11.59 -9.04 0.79
CA ASP A 202 -12.50 -7.91 0.99
C ASP A 202 -11.87 -6.62 0.47
N LYS A 203 -12.65 -5.83 -0.26
CA LYS A 203 -12.20 -4.57 -0.85
C LYS A 203 -12.44 -3.41 0.11
N ILE A 204 -11.51 -2.47 0.13
CA ILE A 204 -11.70 -1.18 0.80
C ILE A 204 -12.52 -0.30 -0.14
N GLU A 205 -13.71 0.12 0.29
CA GLU A 205 -14.50 1.12 -0.41
C GLU A 205 -14.02 2.51 -0.01
N ILE A 206 -13.88 3.40 -0.99
CA ILE A 206 -13.51 4.79 -0.78
C ILE A 206 -14.58 5.72 -1.32
N THR A 207 -14.86 6.77 -0.57
CA THR A 207 -15.64 7.92 -1.01
C THR A 207 -14.80 9.18 -0.85
N VAL A 208 -14.65 9.93 -1.94
CA VAL A 208 -13.98 11.24 -1.97
C VAL A 208 -15.06 12.31 -2.11
N ALA A 209 -15.06 13.27 -1.20
CA ALA A 209 -15.92 14.43 -1.24
C ALA A 209 -15.10 15.72 -1.11
N ARG A 210 -15.68 16.85 -1.51
CA ARG A 210 -15.15 18.18 -1.21
C ARG A 210 -16.05 18.90 -0.21
N LEU A 211 -15.44 19.67 0.69
CA LEU A 211 -16.10 20.46 1.71
C LEU A 211 -15.60 21.90 1.62
N GLU A 212 -16.52 22.86 1.66
CA GLU A 212 -16.19 24.28 1.76
C GLU A 212 -16.05 24.66 3.24
N VAL A 213 -14.81 24.96 3.66
CA VAL A 213 -14.43 25.16 5.08
C VAL A 213 -14.86 26.52 5.62
N ASP A 214 -15.03 27.51 4.74
CA ASP A 214 -15.44 28.87 5.12
C ASP A 214 -16.96 29.12 4.89
N ALA A 215 -17.75 28.07 4.59
CA ALA A 215 -19.18 28.23 4.41
C ALA A 215 -19.84 28.60 5.74
N SER A 216 -20.37 29.82 5.84
CA SER A 216 -21.07 30.35 7.02
C SER A 216 -22.42 29.66 7.31
N LEU A 217 -22.77 28.63 6.53
CA LEU A 217 -23.96 27.80 6.65
C LEU A 217 -23.56 26.36 6.32
N ASP A 218 -23.83 25.45 7.25
CA ASP A 218 -23.80 23.98 7.18
C ASP A 218 -22.76 23.35 6.23
N PRO A 219 -21.60 22.88 6.75
CA PRO A 219 -20.55 22.27 5.94
C PRO A 219 -21.03 20.94 5.36
N THR A 220 -21.63 21.02 4.17
CA THR A 220 -22.22 19.88 3.46
C THR A 220 -21.20 19.31 2.46
N PRO A 221 -20.80 18.03 2.61
CA PRO A 221 -19.88 17.38 1.67
C PRO A 221 -20.50 17.22 0.28
N GLN A 222 -19.74 17.56 -0.77
CA GLN A 222 -20.11 17.30 -2.16
C GLN A 222 -19.30 16.11 -2.68
N TYR A 223 -19.96 14.99 -2.95
CA TYR A 223 -19.30 13.77 -3.40
C TYR A 223 -18.76 13.90 -4.82
N LEU A 224 -17.50 13.52 -5.00
CA LEU A 224 -16.77 13.58 -6.27
C LEU A 224 -16.55 12.20 -6.87
N PHE A 225 -16.15 11.24 -6.03
CA PHE A 225 -15.78 9.90 -6.48
C PHE A 225 -16.19 8.86 -5.45
N LYS A 226 -16.64 7.70 -5.93
CA LYS A 226 -16.86 6.51 -5.11
C LYS A 226 -16.36 5.27 -5.84
N GLY A 227 -15.51 4.50 -5.18
CA GLY A 227 -14.86 3.35 -5.79
C GLY A 227 -14.24 2.40 -4.79
N VAL A 228 -13.34 1.55 -5.28
CA VAL A 228 -12.61 0.57 -4.50
C VAL A 228 -11.10 0.71 -4.73
N VAL A 229 -10.32 0.40 -3.70
CA VAL A 229 -8.86 0.25 -3.85
C VAL A 229 -8.58 -1.04 -4.62
N VAL A 230 -7.82 -0.95 -5.72
CA VAL A 230 -7.51 -2.08 -6.60
C VAL A 230 -6.04 -2.49 -6.50
N ASN A 231 -5.16 -1.52 -6.34
CA ASN A 231 -3.73 -1.76 -6.22
C ASN A 231 -3.14 -0.83 -5.15
N ALA A 232 -2.02 -1.25 -4.56
CA ALA A 232 -1.24 -0.46 -3.64
C ALA A 232 0.25 -0.66 -3.95
N GLU A 233 0.95 0.45 -4.12
CA GLU A 233 2.38 0.50 -4.37
C GLU A 233 3.03 1.33 -3.27
N THR A 234 4.03 0.79 -2.61
CA THR A 234 4.80 1.51 -1.59
C THR A 234 6.00 2.18 -2.26
N GLY A 235 6.06 3.50 -2.17
CA GLY A 235 7.18 4.30 -2.66
C GLY A 235 8.36 4.32 -1.68
N LEU A 236 9.44 5.00 -2.08
CA LEU A 236 10.56 5.33 -1.21
C LEU A 236 10.11 6.37 -0.16
N GLN A 237 10.80 6.43 0.99
CA GLN A 237 10.54 7.42 2.06
C GLN A 237 9.15 7.36 2.74
N GLY A 238 8.44 6.24 2.62
CA GLY A 238 7.22 6.02 3.38
C GLY A 238 5.96 6.67 2.80
N GLU A 239 5.93 6.93 1.50
CA GLU A 239 4.70 7.24 0.80
C GLU A 239 4.11 5.94 0.20
N ALA A 240 2.79 5.84 0.11
CA ALA A 240 2.15 4.80 -0.68
C ALA A 240 1.15 5.40 -1.66
N THR A 241 1.18 4.85 -2.87
CA THR A 241 0.30 5.20 -3.98
C THR A 241 -0.71 4.08 -4.15
N PHE A 242 -1.99 4.44 -4.13
CA PHE A 242 -3.11 3.53 -4.26
C PHE A 242 -3.83 3.83 -5.56
N THR A 243 -4.06 2.79 -6.36
CA THR A 243 -4.91 2.89 -7.55
C THR A 243 -6.33 2.58 -7.14
N LEU A 244 -7.21 3.56 -7.27
CA LEU A 244 -8.64 3.44 -7.04
C LEU A 244 -9.34 3.24 -8.37
N SER A 245 -10.39 2.44 -8.35
CA SER A 245 -11.26 2.28 -9.51
C SER A 245 -12.70 2.48 -9.14
N SER A 246 -13.43 3.18 -10.00
CA SER A 246 -14.87 3.39 -9.85
C SER A 246 -15.62 2.06 -9.73
N ASN A 247 -16.72 2.08 -8.99
CA ASN A 247 -17.62 0.93 -8.89
C ASN A 247 -18.16 0.48 -10.26
N LEU A 248 -18.15 1.36 -11.27
CA LEU A 248 -18.51 1.03 -12.65
C LEU A 248 -17.55 0.05 -13.32
N ASN A 249 -16.32 -0.12 -12.82
CA ASN A 249 -15.41 -1.17 -13.29
C ASN A 249 -16.00 -2.58 -13.06
N ALA A 250 -16.98 -2.75 -12.15
CA ALA A 250 -17.74 -3.99 -12.06
C ALA A 250 -18.50 -4.35 -13.36
N LEU A 251 -18.87 -3.36 -14.19
CA LEU A 251 -19.51 -3.58 -15.49
C LEU A 251 -18.51 -3.97 -16.58
N GLN A 252 -17.22 -3.66 -16.40
CA GLN A 252 -16.13 -4.12 -17.26
C GLN A 252 -15.71 -5.57 -16.97
N ARG A 253 -16.41 -6.28 -16.08
CA ARG A 253 -16.16 -7.71 -15.84
C ARG A 253 -16.11 -8.43 -17.18
N GLY A 254 -14.91 -8.88 -17.54
CA GLY A 254 -14.72 -9.79 -18.67
C GLY A 254 -15.72 -10.93 -18.54
N VAL A 255 -16.46 -11.16 -19.63
CA VAL A 255 -17.48 -12.21 -19.77
C VAL A 255 -17.02 -13.48 -19.05
N GLY A 256 -17.93 -14.11 -18.29
CA GLY A 256 -17.64 -15.17 -17.33
C GLY A 256 -16.48 -16.09 -17.74
N ARG A 257 -15.39 -16.06 -16.95
CA ARG A 257 -14.15 -16.80 -17.21
C ARG A 257 -14.28 -18.33 -17.19
N LYS A 258 -15.44 -18.88 -16.79
CA LYS A 258 -15.69 -20.33 -16.79
C LYS A 258 -15.93 -20.79 -18.23
N LYS A 259 -14.83 -21.01 -18.95
CA LYS A 259 -14.86 -21.70 -20.24
C LYS A 259 -15.34 -23.13 -20.02
N LEU A 260 -16.08 -23.67 -20.98
CA LEU A 260 -16.34 -25.10 -21.06
C LEU A 260 -14.98 -25.80 -21.21
N GLN A 261 -14.57 -26.53 -20.18
CA GLN A 261 -13.33 -27.29 -20.17
C GLN A 261 -13.53 -28.63 -19.45
N ARG A 262 -12.67 -29.60 -19.75
CA ARG A 262 -12.75 -30.93 -19.15
C ARG A 262 -12.35 -30.94 -17.67
N GLN A 263 -11.43 -30.07 -17.28
CA GLN A 263 -10.94 -29.94 -15.91
C GLN A 263 -11.92 -29.14 -15.03
N CYS A 264 -11.90 -29.40 -13.73
CA CYS A 264 -12.71 -28.68 -12.75
C CYS A 264 -12.34 -27.19 -12.71
N ASN A 265 -13.36 -26.32 -12.77
CA ASN A 265 -13.20 -24.87 -12.65
C ASN A 265 -13.23 -24.36 -11.20
N HIS A 266 -13.64 -25.18 -10.22
CA HIS A 266 -13.79 -24.73 -8.85
C HIS A 266 -12.44 -24.60 -8.15
N ILE A 267 -12.31 -23.60 -7.27
CA ILE A 267 -11.18 -23.49 -6.35
C ILE A 267 -11.32 -24.59 -5.28
N LEU A 268 -10.22 -25.28 -4.94
CA LEU A 268 -10.26 -26.38 -3.98
C LEU A 268 -10.71 -25.85 -2.60
N TYR A 269 -11.58 -26.59 -1.91
CA TYR A 269 -12.23 -26.20 -0.65
C TYR A 269 -13.13 -24.96 -0.69
N SER A 270 -13.38 -24.39 -1.89
CA SER A 270 -14.42 -23.37 -2.02
C SER A 270 -15.82 -23.95 -1.82
N ALA A 271 -16.78 -23.08 -1.52
CA ALA A 271 -18.19 -23.47 -1.38
C ALA A 271 -18.73 -24.21 -2.61
N GLU A 272 -18.30 -23.82 -3.82
CA GLU A 272 -18.68 -24.50 -5.06
C GLU A 272 -18.05 -25.90 -5.19
N CYS A 273 -16.84 -26.09 -4.66
CA CYS A 273 -16.15 -27.38 -4.69
C CYS A 273 -16.73 -28.38 -3.69
N GLY A 274 -17.19 -27.91 -2.53
CA GLY A 274 -17.81 -28.74 -1.48
C GLY A 274 -16.89 -29.79 -0.84
N ALA A 275 -15.59 -29.82 -1.19
CA ALA A 275 -14.62 -30.73 -0.60
C ALA A 275 -14.35 -30.34 0.85
N VAL A 276 -14.36 -31.31 1.75
CA VAL A 276 -13.98 -31.10 3.15
C VAL A 276 -12.46 -30.97 3.24
N LYS A 277 -11.98 -29.92 3.91
CA LYS A 277 -10.54 -29.72 4.14
C LYS A 277 -10.10 -30.66 5.26
N GLU A 278 -9.28 -31.65 4.89
CA GLU A 278 -8.60 -32.54 5.83
C GLU A 278 -7.15 -32.08 5.99
N GLU A 279 -6.73 -31.90 7.24
CA GLU A 279 -5.35 -31.59 7.58
C GLU A 279 -4.67 -32.86 8.09
N ILE A 280 -3.70 -33.34 7.33
CA ILE A 280 -2.94 -34.54 7.65
C ILE A 280 -1.67 -34.10 8.38
N THR A 281 -1.49 -34.55 9.62
CA THR A 281 -0.30 -34.20 10.41
C THR A 281 0.80 -35.25 10.26
N GLY A 282 2.06 -34.81 10.32
CA GLY A 282 3.24 -35.67 10.39
C GLY A 282 4.37 -34.97 11.15
N THR A 283 5.43 -35.69 11.46
CA THR A 283 6.61 -35.14 12.15
C THR A 283 7.79 -35.10 11.18
N ILE A 284 8.51 -33.97 11.12
CA ILE A 284 9.75 -33.90 10.34
C ILE A 284 10.84 -34.65 11.08
N GLU A 285 11.47 -35.62 10.43
CA GLU A 285 12.59 -36.37 11.02
C GLU A 285 13.93 -35.84 10.56
N ARG A 286 13.99 -35.38 9.31
CA ARG A 286 15.22 -34.91 8.70
C ARG A 286 14.95 -33.90 7.59
N ILE A 287 15.79 -32.88 7.54
CA ILE A 287 15.85 -31.89 6.46
C ILE A 287 17.21 -32.01 5.76
N ASP A 288 17.18 -32.21 4.44
CA ASP A 288 18.37 -32.23 3.59
C ASP A 288 18.14 -31.32 2.37
N GLY A 289 18.56 -30.07 2.51
CA GLY A 289 18.29 -29.03 1.53
C GLY A 289 16.78 -28.88 1.31
N ARG A 290 16.30 -29.19 0.10
CA ARG A 290 14.87 -29.12 -0.27
C ARG A 290 14.08 -30.40 0.00
N LYS A 291 14.74 -31.45 0.48
CA LYS A 291 14.12 -32.73 0.80
C LYS A 291 13.84 -32.78 2.28
N ILE A 292 12.63 -33.17 2.64
CA ILE A 292 12.23 -33.39 4.02
C ILE A 292 11.73 -34.82 4.12
N ASP A 293 12.25 -35.57 5.09
CA ASP A 293 11.73 -36.87 5.45
C ASP A 293 10.72 -36.67 6.58
N VAL A 294 9.46 -37.02 6.32
CA VAL A 294 8.35 -36.89 7.25
C VAL A 294 7.87 -38.28 7.64
N THR A 295 7.76 -38.54 8.94
CA THR A 295 7.04 -39.71 9.49
C THR A 295 5.56 -39.35 9.56
N SER A 296 4.71 -40.18 8.97
CA SER A 296 3.26 -40.03 9.09
C SER A 296 2.64 -41.33 9.56
N ASP A 297 1.82 -41.25 10.61
CA ASP A 297 0.93 -42.34 11.03
C ASP A 297 -0.32 -42.47 10.15
N LEU A 298 -0.56 -41.52 9.23
CA LEU A 298 -1.88 -41.38 8.61
C LEU A 298 -2.02 -41.90 7.17
N HIS A 299 -0.97 -42.03 6.37
CA HIS A 299 -1.14 -42.43 4.96
C HIS A 299 0.08 -43.15 4.38
N ASN A 300 0.69 -44.05 5.15
CA ASN A 300 1.78 -44.91 4.64
C ASN A 300 1.29 -45.85 3.52
N ASP A 301 0.00 -46.13 3.42
CA ASP A 301 -0.58 -47.01 2.40
C ASP A 301 -0.86 -46.32 1.07
N GLU A 302 -0.84 -44.97 1.02
CA GLU A 302 -1.08 -44.24 -0.22
C GLU A 302 0.05 -44.46 -1.24
N PRO A 303 -0.21 -44.40 -2.55
CA PRO A 303 0.85 -44.54 -3.55
C PRO A 303 1.83 -43.36 -3.52
N ASP A 304 2.95 -43.49 -4.23
CA ASP A 304 3.81 -42.35 -4.54
C ASP A 304 3.01 -41.25 -5.25
N LYS A 305 3.46 -39.99 -5.10
CA LYS A 305 2.84 -38.79 -5.69
C LYS A 305 1.48 -38.41 -5.09
N PHE A 306 1.05 -39.06 -4.02
CA PHE A 306 -0.23 -38.75 -3.39
C PHE A 306 -0.26 -37.29 -2.89
N PHE A 307 0.86 -36.83 -2.33
CA PHE A 307 1.02 -35.46 -1.81
C PHE A 307 1.61 -34.46 -2.81
N ASN A 308 1.72 -34.80 -4.10
CA ASN A 308 2.19 -33.83 -5.10
C ASN A 308 1.22 -32.64 -5.19
N GLY A 309 1.78 -31.42 -5.10
CA GLY A 309 1.05 -30.16 -5.07
C GLY A 309 0.45 -29.79 -3.71
N ALA A 310 0.56 -30.67 -2.70
CA ALA A 310 0.04 -30.41 -1.36
C ALA A 310 0.72 -29.18 -0.73
N THR A 311 -0.01 -28.50 0.15
CA THR A 311 0.55 -27.42 0.96
C THR A 311 1.02 -27.98 2.30
N LEU A 312 2.29 -27.79 2.61
CA LEU A 312 2.88 -28.09 3.91
C LEU A 312 2.94 -26.81 4.74
N THR A 313 2.47 -26.89 5.99
CA THR A 313 2.40 -25.76 6.91
C THR A 313 3.03 -26.12 8.27
N GLN A 314 3.97 -25.27 8.72
CA GLN A 314 4.55 -25.28 10.07
C GLN A 314 4.68 -23.84 10.55
N ASP A 315 4.20 -23.53 11.76
CA ASP A 315 4.25 -22.18 12.34
C ASP A 315 3.76 -21.06 11.40
N GLY A 316 2.71 -21.33 10.63
CA GLY A 316 2.14 -20.38 9.66
C GLY A 316 2.97 -20.18 8.38
N LYS A 317 4.09 -20.88 8.21
CA LYS A 317 4.88 -20.89 6.98
C LYS A 317 4.35 -21.95 6.03
N ASN A 318 3.99 -21.54 4.82
CA ASN A 318 3.47 -22.44 3.79
C ASN A 318 4.55 -22.79 2.75
N TYR A 319 4.57 -24.06 2.35
CA TYR A 319 5.42 -24.64 1.31
C TYR A 319 4.58 -25.53 0.39
N ILE A 320 4.99 -25.67 -0.86
CA ILE A 320 4.37 -26.51 -1.88
C ILE A 320 5.23 -27.76 -2.11
N VAL A 321 4.63 -28.92 -1.95
CA VAL A 321 5.27 -30.21 -2.25
C VAL A 321 5.32 -30.40 -3.77
N LEU A 322 6.53 -30.43 -4.35
CA LEU A 322 6.75 -30.70 -5.77
C LEU A 322 6.82 -32.19 -6.09
N LYS A 323 7.34 -32.98 -5.17
CA LYS A 323 7.52 -34.42 -5.33
C LYS A 323 7.36 -35.15 -4.01
N ASP A 324 6.56 -36.19 -4.02
CA ASP A 324 6.36 -37.13 -2.91
C ASP A 324 6.80 -38.54 -3.33
N VAL A 325 7.65 -39.15 -2.51
CA VAL A 325 8.17 -40.52 -2.69
C VAL A 325 8.16 -41.24 -1.35
N LYS A 326 7.61 -42.45 -1.32
CA LYS A 326 7.68 -43.34 -0.17
C LYS A 326 9.09 -43.93 -0.03
N LYS A 327 9.60 -43.95 1.20
CA LYS A 327 10.93 -44.46 1.54
C LYS A 327 10.78 -45.40 2.74
N ASP A 328 11.28 -46.62 2.63
CA ASP A 328 11.32 -47.58 3.74
C ASP A 328 12.76 -47.66 4.27
N VAL A 329 12.93 -47.42 5.57
CA VAL A 329 14.21 -47.60 6.25
C VAL A 329 13.98 -48.47 7.48
N GLY A 330 14.39 -49.73 7.40
CA GLY A 330 14.35 -50.65 8.53
C GLY A 330 12.94 -51.01 9.01
N GLY A 331 11.94 -51.00 8.12
CA GLY A 331 10.55 -51.31 8.45
C GLY A 331 9.73 -50.10 8.92
N VAL A 332 10.35 -48.93 9.01
CA VAL A 332 9.66 -47.65 9.22
C VAL A 332 9.51 -46.95 7.87
N VAL A 333 8.27 -46.62 7.54
CA VAL A 333 7.92 -45.91 6.31
C VAL A 333 7.99 -44.40 6.56
N TYR A 334 8.77 -43.73 5.72
CA TYR A 334 8.89 -42.29 5.63
C TYR A 334 8.33 -41.80 4.29
N ARG A 335 7.92 -40.54 4.27
CA ARG A 335 7.61 -39.79 3.04
C ARG A 335 8.72 -38.78 2.82
N THR A 336 9.47 -38.93 1.73
CA THR A 336 10.44 -37.92 1.30
C THR A 336 9.73 -36.92 0.40
N LEU A 337 9.45 -35.73 0.95
CA LEU A 337 8.83 -34.63 0.23
C LEU A 337 9.92 -33.69 -0.29
N THR A 338 9.86 -33.33 -1.57
CA THR A 338 10.69 -32.27 -2.16
C THR A 338 9.84 -31.01 -2.27
N ILE A 339 10.24 -29.94 -1.59
CA ILE A 339 9.50 -28.67 -1.57
C ILE A 339 10.09 -27.63 -2.54
N GLU A 340 9.38 -26.53 -2.81
CA GLU A 340 9.70 -25.53 -3.83
C GLU A 340 10.93 -24.66 -3.51
N ARG A 341 11.28 -24.52 -2.23
CA ARG A 341 12.42 -23.73 -1.74
C ARG A 341 13.08 -24.40 -0.56
N ILE A 342 14.28 -23.96 -0.18
CA ILE A 342 14.96 -24.47 1.02
C ILE A 342 14.07 -24.13 2.24
N PRO A 343 13.71 -25.11 3.07
CA PRO A 343 12.82 -24.91 4.21
C PRO A 343 13.49 -24.06 5.28
N SER A 344 12.69 -23.26 5.95
CA SER A 344 13.01 -22.67 7.26
C SER A 344 12.11 -23.34 8.29
N LEU A 345 12.14 -24.67 8.28
CA LEU A 345 11.36 -25.59 9.11
C LEU A 345 12.29 -26.14 10.20
N ASN A 346 11.72 -26.54 11.33
CA ASN A 346 12.48 -27.18 12.39
C ASN A 346 12.30 -28.70 12.29
N GLU A 347 13.39 -29.45 12.46
CA GLU A 347 13.34 -30.90 12.62
C GLU A 347 12.65 -31.28 13.94
N LEU A 348 12.09 -32.48 14.02
CA LEU A 348 11.39 -33.07 15.16
C LEU A 348 10.12 -32.34 15.59
N GLU A 349 9.61 -31.45 14.75
CA GLU A 349 8.35 -30.74 14.96
C GLU A 349 7.24 -31.24 14.03
N THR A 350 6.00 -31.01 14.45
CA THR A 350 4.80 -31.40 13.71
C THR A 350 4.54 -30.44 12.56
N VAL A 351 4.21 -31.00 11.40
CA VAL A 351 3.74 -30.29 10.23
C VAL A 351 2.34 -30.72 9.86
N SER A 352 1.60 -29.82 9.23
CA SER A 352 0.29 -30.12 8.64
C SER A 352 0.39 -30.10 7.13
N LEU A 353 -0.25 -31.07 6.47
CA LEU A 353 -0.34 -31.22 5.03
C LEU A 353 -1.79 -31.07 4.61
N THR A 354 -2.04 -30.18 3.66
CA THR A 354 -3.35 -30.06 3.00
C THR A 354 -3.25 -30.60 1.57
N LEU A 355 -4.14 -31.53 1.22
CA LEU A 355 -4.15 -32.19 -0.09
C LEU A 355 -4.36 -31.23 -1.26
N TRP A 356 -3.90 -31.67 -2.44
CA TRP A 356 -4.04 -30.96 -3.71
C TRP A 356 -4.87 -31.73 -4.72
N CYS A 357 -5.52 -31.00 -5.62
CA CYS A 357 -6.43 -31.54 -6.64
C CYS A 357 -5.90 -31.22 -8.05
N ASP A 358 -5.73 -32.25 -8.87
CA ASP A 358 -5.31 -32.14 -10.28
C ASP A 358 -6.43 -31.70 -11.24
N LYS A 359 -7.57 -31.32 -10.67
CA LYS A 359 -8.80 -30.90 -11.38
C LYS A 359 -9.40 -31.98 -12.27
N THR A 360 -9.01 -33.25 -12.13
CA THR A 360 -9.66 -34.38 -12.82
C THR A 360 -10.81 -34.94 -12.01
N ILE A 361 -11.80 -35.53 -12.70
CA ILE A 361 -12.93 -36.17 -12.02
C ILE A 361 -12.49 -37.41 -11.23
N GLN A 362 -11.47 -38.12 -11.71
CA GLN A 362 -10.91 -39.30 -11.05
C GLN A 362 -10.27 -38.94 -9.72
N CYS A 363 -9.46 -37.87 -9.67
CA CYS A 363 -8.88 -37.37 -8.42
C CYS A 363 -9.97 -36.87 -7.47
N CYS A 364 -10.96 -36.14 -7.99
CA CYS A 364 -12.11 -35.69 -7.20
C CYS A 364 -12.89 -36.86 -6.59
N ALA A 365 -13.00 -37.97 -7.33
CA ALA A 365 -13.72 -39.15 -6.89
C ALA A 365 -12.96 -39.98 -5.84
N ALA A 366 -11.64 -40.08 -6.00
CA ALA A 366 -10.78 -40.97 -5.22
C ALA A 366 -10.16 -40.31 -3.98
N LYS A 367 -9.77 -39.03 -4.07
CA LYS A 367 -9.04 -38.33 -2.99
C LYS A 367 -9.91 -37.45 -2.10
N PHE A 368 -11.08 -37.02 -2.57
CA PHE A 368 -11.86 -35.99 -1.88
C PHE A 368 -13.26 -36.46 -1.53
N LYS A 369 -13.68 -36.14 -0.30
CA LYS A 369 -15.05 -36.35 0.19
C LYS A 369 -15.78 -35.00 0.29
N ASN A 370 -17.08 -35.03 0.07
CA ASN A 370 -17.97 -33.90 0.38
C ASN A 370 -18.45 -33.97 1.84
N SER A 371 -19.25 -33.00 2.26
CA SER A 371 -19.79 -32.89 3.64
C SER A 371 -20.68 -34.06 4.07
N GLU A 372 -21.19 -34.87 3.14
CA GLU A 372 -21.96 -36.08 3.43
C GLU A 372 -21.09 -37.35 3.37
N GLU A 373 -19.77 -37.19 3.48
CA GLU A 373 -18.75 -38.24 3.38
C GLU A 373 -18.79 -39.07 2.09
N LYS A 374 -19.47 -38.57 1.05
CA LYS A 374 -19.53 -39.20 -0.28
C LYS A 374 -18.40 -38.67 -1.17
N SER A 375 -18.09 -39.45 -2.21
CA SER A 375 -17.18 -39.04 -3.27
C SER A 375 -17.50 -37.63 -3.78
N ASN A 376 -16.52 -36.73 -3.82
CA ASN A 376 -16.74 -35.34 -4.24
C ASN A 376 -16.94 -35.17 -5.76
N ALA A 377 -17.01 -36.27 -6.52
CA ALA A 377 -17.27 -36.25 -7.96
C ALA A 377 -18.60 -35.58 -8.32
N VAL A 378 -19.57 -35.56 -7.40
CA VAL A 378 -20.87 -34.88 -7.58
C VAL A 378 -20.76 -33.37 -7.71
N ASN A 379 -19.74 -32.76 -7.08
CA ASN A 379 -19.49 -31.32 -7.11
C ASN A 379 -18.43 -30.94 -8.16
N PHE A 380 -18.23 -31.78 -9.19
CA PHE A 380 -17.23 -31.54 -10.21
C PHE A 380 -17.65 -30.40 -11.15
N GLY A 381 -16.93 -29.28 -11.11
CA GLY A 381 -17.22 -28.07 -11.88
C GLY A 381 -16.72 -28.05 -13.32
N GLY A 382 -16.45 -29.21 -13.91
CA GLY A 382 -15.93 -29.36 -15.28
C GLY A 382 -16.83 -30.25 -16.15
N CYS A 383 -16.47 -30.40 -17.42
CA CYS A 383 -17.21 -31.20 -18.39
C CYS A 383 -16.36 -32.38 -18.87
N PRO A 384 -16.26 -33.50 -18.11
CA PRO A 384 -15.27 -34.56 -18.40
C PRO A 384 -15.56 -35.29 -19.73
N TRP A 385 -16.82 -35.30 -20.16
CA TRP A 385 -17.26 -35.89 -21.43
C TRP A 385 -17.30 -34.91 -22.60
N LEU A 386 -16.74 -33.71 -22.46
CA LEU A 386 -16.67 -32.73 -23.57
C LEU A 386 -15.95 -33.37 -24.77
N PRO A 387 -16.57 -33.50 -25.95
CA PRO A 387 -15.96 -34.16 -27.11
C PRO A 387 -14.60 -33.54 -27.51
N ASN A 388 -13.65 -34.37 -27.95
CA ASN A 388 -12.35 -33.89 -28.45
C ASN A 388 -12.46 -33.28 -29.85
N ASN A 389 -13.43 -33.74 -30.64
CA ASN A 389 -13.67 -33.28 -32.00
C ASN A 389 -14.97 -32.50 -32.06
N ASN A 390 -15.05 -31.56 -33.00
CA ASN A 390 -16.31 -30.93 -33.33
C ASN A 390 -17.31 -32.03 -33.76
N PRO A 391 -18.47 -32.18 -33.08
CA PRO A 391 -19.44 -33.20 -33.46
C PRO A 391 -19.96 -33.03 -34.90
N LEU A 392 -19.79 -31.84 -35.51
CA LEU A 392 -20.13 -31.59 -36.92
C LEU A 392 -19.11 -32.17 -37.93
N ASP A 393 -17.87 -32.46 -37.50
CA ASP A 393 -16.85 -33.06 -38.37
C ASP A 393 -17.03 -34.58 -38.51
N LEU A 394 -17.77 -35.22 -37.60
CA LEU A 394 -18.04 -36.66 -37.64
C LEU A 394 -18.91 -37.06 -38.84
N ALA A 395 -19.84 -36.19 -39.28
CA ALA A 395 -20.70 -36.45 -40.43
C ALA A 395 -19.95 -36.45 -41.79
N ARG A 396 -18.69 -36.01 -41.84
CA ARG A 396 -17.90 -35.93 -43.08
C ARG A 396 -16.94 -37.10 -43.31
N ASN A 397 -16.61 -37.88 -42.27
CA ASN A 397 -15.64 -38.97 -42.40
C ASN A 397 -16.26 -40.30 -42.88
N ASP A 398 -17.58 -40.43 -42.82
CA ASP A 398 -18.27 -41.64 -43.28
C ASP A 398 -18.35 -41.73 -44.83
N GLN A 399 -17.99 -40.67 -45.55
CA GLN A 399 -18.00 -40.63 -47.02
C GLN A 399 -16.61 -40.67 -47.69
N ARG A 400 -15.51 -40.72 -46.93
CA ARG A 400 -14.13 -40.78 -47.47
C ARG A 400 -13.41 -42.11 -47.26
N GLY A 401 -14.17 -43.18 -47.07
CA GLY A 401 -13.67 -44.56 -46.95
C GLY A 401 -14.04 -45.47 -48.12
N LYS A 402 -14.10 -44.96 -49.37
CA LYS A 402 -14.05 -45.75 -50.61
C LYS A 402 -13.47 -44.90 -51.74
N LYS A 403 -12.15 -44.86 -51.85
CA LYS A 403 -11.42 -44.78 -53.13
C LYS A 403 -9.98 -45.22 -52.91
#